data_AF-A0A117S3V8-F1
#
_entry.id   AF-A0A117S3V8-F1
#
_cell.length_a   1.000
_cell.length_b   1.000
_cell.length_c   1.000
_cell.angle_alpha   90.00
_cell.angle_beta   90.00
_cell.angle_gamma   90.00
#
_symmetry.space_group_name_H-M   'P 1'
#
loop_
_entity.id
_entity.type
_entity.pdbx_description
1 polymer ?
#
loop_
_entity_poly.entity_id
_entity_poly.type
_entity_poly.pdbx_seq_one_letter_code
_entity_poly.pdbx_strand_id
1 'polypeptide(L)'
;MASGAFANEGQDPHTEAPAEMTKGEQRLAKLLEGRVAGEPQSCITNYPSSRMEVIDKTAYVFGRGHTIYVQRTQHPETIDDDDVLIMRLYGSQLCRLDIVTTVDRTSRFYNGNVFMTDFIPYTKVKG
;
A
#
# COMPACT_ATOMS: atom_id res chain seq x y z
N MET A 1 4.57 -36.69 48.98
CA MET A 1 3.58 -35.69 49.47
C MET A 1 4.17 -34.32 49.15
N ALA A 2 3.59 -33.42 48.37
CA ALA A 2 2.28 -33.34 47.75
C ALA A 2 2.42 -32.79 46.31
N SER A 3 1.55 -33.27 45.42
CA SER A 3 1.30 -32.72 44.09
C SER A 3 0.80 -31.28 44.19
N GLY A 4 1.28 -30.41 43.30
CA GLY A 4 0.64 -29.16 42.97
C GLY A 4 0.26 -29.18 41.50
N ALA A 5 -0.94 -29.68 41.20
CA ALA A 5 -1.59 -29.48 39.92
C ALA A 5 -2.20 -28.07 39.92
N PHE A 6 -1.87 -27.25 38.92
CA PHE A 6 -2.72 -26.13 38.54
C PHE A 6 -3.16 -26.39 37.10
N ALA A 7 -4.38 -26.90 36.99
CA ALA A 7 -5.09 -27.00 35.73
C ALA A 7 -5.92 -25.72 35.52
N ASN A 8 -5.94 -25.32 34.26
CA ASN A 8 -7.00 -24.62 33.54
C ASN A 8 -7.16 -23.12 33.82
N GLU A 9 -6.90 -22.29 32.80
CA GLU A 9 -7.95 -21.48 32.15
C GLU A 9 -7.58 -21.32 30.67
N GLY A 10 -8.38 -21.91 29.78
CA GLY A 10 -8.27 -21.69 28.34
C GLY A 10 -8.60 -20.24 28.01
N GLN A 11 -7.63 -19.53 27.46
CA GLN A 11 -7.81 -18.19 26.92
C GLN A 11 -7.71 -18.28 25.39
N ASP A 12 -8.83 -18.59 24.73
CA ASP A 12 -9.01 -18.26 23.33
C ASP A 12 -10.24 -17.35 23.21
N PRO A 13 -10.02 -16.05 22.97
CA PRO A 13 -10.96 -15.33 22.13
C PRO A 13 -10.20 -14.36 21.21
N HIS A 14 -9.36 -14.90 20.33
CA HIS A 14 -9.05 -14.21 19.07
C HIS A 14 -9.88 -14.83 17.95
N THR A 15 -11.20 -14.85 18.13
CA THR A 15 -12.07 -14.71 16.96
C THR A 15 -11.99 -13.23 16.58
N GLU A 16 -10.97 -12.87 15.79
CA GLU A 16 -11.04 -11.64 15.02
C GLU A 16 -12.25 -11.78 14.10
N ALA A 17 -13.34 -11.10 14.46
CA ALA A 17 -14.40 -10.82 13.50
C ALA A 17 -13.73 -10.21 12.26
N PRO A 18 -14.12 -10.59 11.03
CA PRO A 18 -13.51 -10.01 9.85
C PRO A 18 -13.63 -8.50 9.95
N ALA A 19 -12.50 -7.80 10.07
CA ALA A 19 -12.51 -6.35 10.05
C ALA A 19 -13.22 -5.94 8.75
N GLU A 20 -14.30 -5.16 8.87
CA GLU A 20 -14.99 -4.66 7.68
C GLU A 20 -13.97 -3.97 6.79
N MET A 21 -13.88 -4.39 5.53
CA MET A 21 -12.92 -3.83 4.60
C MET A 21 -13.18 -2.33 4.47
N THR A 22 -12.13 -1.52 4.64
CA THR A 22 -12.21 -0.06 4.45
C THR A 22 -12.63 0.26 3.02
N LYS A 23 -13.17 1.46 2.79
CA LYS A 23 -13.51 1.91 1.42
C LYS A 23 -12.31 1.83 0.46
N GLY A 24 -11.12 2.15 0.96
CA GLY A 24 -9.90 2.08 0.18
C GLY A 24 -9.49 0.65 -0.14
N GLU A 25 -9.56 -0.29 0.80
CA GLU A 25 -9.30 -1.71 0.54
C GLU A 25 -10.32 -2.32 -0.43
N GLN A 26 -11.60 -1.94 -0.33
CA GLN A 26 -12.62 -2.35 -1.31
C GLN A 26 -12.31 -1.82 -2.72
N ARG A 27 -11.84 -0.57 -2.83
CA ARG A 27 -11.44 0.02 -4.10
C ARG A 27 -10.20 -0.66 -4.67
N LEU A 28 -9.20 -0.92 -3.83
CA LEU A 28 -8.02 -1.67 -4.23
C LEU A 28 -8.40 -3.06 -4.73
N ALA A 29 -9.23 -3.81 -3.99
CA ALA A 29 -9.69 -5.13 -4.41
C ALA A 29 -10.30 -5.11 -5.82
N LYS A 30 -11.18 -4.14 -6.13
CA LYS A 30 -11.75 -3.95 -7.47
C LYS A 30 -10.67 -3.70 -8.53
N LEU A 31 -9.66 -2.90 -8.23
CA LEU A 31 -8.53 -2.68 -9.14
C LEU A 31 -7.68 -3.94 -9.36
N LEU A 32 -7.69 -4.90 -8.42
CA LEU A 32 -6.91 -6.13 -8.50
C LEU A 32 -7.67 -7.30 -9.10
N GLU A 33 -8.98 -7.18 -9.34
CA GLU A 33 -9.79 -8.22 -9.97
C GLU A 33 -9.15 -8.74 -11.28
N GLY A 34 -9.08 -10.07 -11.40
CA GLY A 34 -8.48 -10.76 -12.55
C GLY A 34 -6.96 -10.58 -12.69
N ARG A 35 -6.27 -10.06 -11.67
CA ARG A 35 -4.81 -9.91 -11.64
C ARG A 35 -4.19 -10.82 -10.59
N VAL A 36 -2.97 -11.25 -10.86
CA VAL A 36 -2.15 -12.07 -9.95
C VAL A 36 -0.95 -11.26 -9.49
N ALA A 37 -0.67 -11.33 -8.19
CA ALA A 37 0.52 -10.74 -7.59
C ALA A 37 1.77 -11.49 -8.05
N GLY A 38 2.81 -10.75 -8.45
CA GLY A 38 4.15 -11.28 -8.69
C GLY A 38 5.10 -10.96 -7.54
N GLU A 39 6.39 -11.21 -7.78
CA GLU A 39 7.45 -10.96 -6.81
C GLU A 39 7.56 -9.46 -6.45
N PRO A 40 7.71 -9.12 -5.16
CA PRO A 40 7.96 -7.75 -4.73
C PRO A 40 9.22 -7.16 -5.38
N GLN A 41 9.13 -5.90 -5.80
CA GLN A 41 10.22 -5.17 -6.44
C GLN A 41 10.58 -3.96 -5.59
N SER A 42 11.87 -3.76 -5.32
CA SER A 42 12.32 -2.58 -4.59
C SER A 42 12.33 -1.30 -5.43
N CYS A 43 12.30 -1.43 -6.77
CA CYS A 43 12.22 -0.30 -7.70
C CYS A 43 11.36 -0.65 -8.92
N ILE A 44 10.60 0.31 -9.42
CA ILE A 44 9.85 0.24 -10.69
C ILE A 44 10.35 1.30 -11.67
N THR A 45 10.20 1.06 -12.96
CA THR A 45 10.46 2.11 -13.95
C THR A 45 9.41 3.19 -13.84
N ASN A 46 9.83 4.44 -13.60
CA ASN A 46 8.94 5.58 -13.52
C ASN A 46 8.92 6.33 -14.85
N TYR A 47 7.88 6.10 -15.65
CA TYR A 47 7.64 6.90 -16.85
C TYR A 47 6.84 8.15 -16.48
N PRO A 48 7.17 9.34 -17.01
CA PRO A 48 6.39 10.56 -16.80
C PRO A 48 4.91 10.44 -17.21
N SER A 49 4.60 9.50 -18.11
CA SER A 49 3.24 9.20 -18.58
C SER A 49 2.55 8.07 -17.82
N SER A 50 3.23 7.46 -16.84
CA SER A 50 2.63 6.44 -15.98
C SER A 50 1.48 7.06 -15.20
N ARG A 51 0.30 6.44 -15.29
CA ARG A 51 -0.83 6.81 -14.44
C ARG A 51 -0.50 6.43 -13.01
N MET A 52 -0.77 7.34 -12.08
CA MET A 52 -0.75 7.09 -10.65
C MET A 52 -2.15 7.33 -10.10
N GLU A 53 -2.61 6.46 -9.22
CA GLU A 53 -3.87 6.55 -8.52
C GLU A 53 -3.62 6.46 -7.02
N VAL A 54 -4.11 7.45 -6.27
CA VAL A 54 -4.09 7.45 -4.81
C VAL A 54 -5.33 6.73 -4.32
N ILE A 55 -5.18 5.76 -3.43
CA ILE A 55 -6.26 5.12 -2.70
C ILE A 55 -6.15 5.55 -1.24
N ASP A 56 -7.07 6.43 -0.84
CA ASP A 56 -7.15 7.02 0.51
C ASP A 56 -6.93 5.94 1.59
N LYS A 57 -6.03 6.27 2.51
CA LYS A 57 -5.67 5.47 3.68
C LYS A 57 -5.20 4.04 3.40
N THR A 58 -4.77 3.76 2.15
CA THR A 58 -4.59 2.38 1.68
C THR A 58 -3.31 2.17 0.89
N ALA A 59 -3.19 2.79 -0.29
CA ALA A 59 -2.09 2.50 -1.21
C ALA A 59 -1.95 3.55 -2.32
N TYR A 60 -0.78 3.58 -2.95
CA TYR A 60 -0.57 4.17 -4.27
C TYR A 60 -0.54 3.07 -5.33
N VAL A 61 -1.21 3.30 -6.46
CA VAL A 61 -1.20 2.37 -7.59
C VAL A 61 -0.56 3.05 -8.79
N PHE A 62 0.50 2.43 -9.31
CA PHE A 62 1.24 2.92 -10.48
C PHE A 62 0.97 2.06 -11.71
N GLY A 63 0.90 2.69 -12.88
CA GLY A 63 0.76 2.02 -14.16
C GLY A 63 -0.69 1.95 -14.68
N ARG A 64 -0.87 1.18 -15.75
CA ARG A 64 -2.17 1.00 -16.44
C ARG A 64 -2.17 -0.27 -17.29
N GLY A 65 -3.34 -0.76 -17.65
CA GLY A 65 -3.49 -1.84 -18.62
C GLY A 65 -3.23 -3.22 -18.03
N HIS A 66 -2.17 -3.89 -18.50
CA HIS A 66 -1.90 -5.30 -18.19
C HIS A 66 -1.28 -5.50 -16.81
N THR A 67 -0.34 -4.64 -16.42
CA THR A 67 0.33 -4.66 -15.11
C THR A 67 0.16 -3.32 -14.42
N ILE A 68 -0.22 -3.38 -13.15
CA ILE A 68 -0.20 -2.25 -12.22
C ILE A 68 0.69 -2.62 -11.03
N TYR A 69 1.27 -1.64 -10.37
CA TYR A 69 2.12 -1.84 -9.20
C TYR A 69 1.43 -1.25 -7.99
N VAL A 70 1.20 -2.07 -6.98
CA VAL A 70 0.65 -1.62 -5.70
C VAL A 70 1.82 -1.27 -4.79
N GLN A 71 1.82 -0.05 -4.29
CA GLN A 71 2.80 0.50 -3.37
C GLN A 71 2.06 0.80 -2.07
N ARG A 72 2.45 0.13 -0.98
CA ARG A 72 1.97 0.44 0.38
C ARG A 72 3.03 1.18 1.17
N THR A 73 2.62 2.04 2.08
CA THR A 73 3.55 2.76 2.95
C THR A 73 3.62 2.07 4.31
N GLN A 74 4.59 2.45 5.15
CA GLN A 74 4.60 2.03 6.55
C GLN A 74 3.39 2.54 7.34
N HIS A 75 2.81 3.66 6.88
CA HIS A 75 1.67 4.36 7.47
C HIS A 75 0.61 4.61 6.40
N PRO A 76 -0.11 3.57 5.95
CA PRO A 76 -1.11 3.73 4.90
C PRO A 76 -2.21 4.72 5.31
N GLU A 77 -2.53 4.84 6.59
CA GLU A 77 -3.53 5.75 7.17
C GLU A 77 -3.25 7.24 6.95
N THR A 78 -2.03 7.61 6.57
CA THR A 78 -1.67 9.01 6.27
C THR A 78 -1.76 9.33 4.78
N ILE A 79 -2.12 8.37 3.94
CA ILE A 79 -2.32 8.59 2.51
C ILE A 79 -3.64 9.33 2.33
N ASP A 80 -3.57 10.53 1.77
CA ASP A 80 -4.72 11.38 1.47
C ASP A 80 -4.77 11.68 -0.05
N ASP A 81 -5.95 11.58 -0.67
CA ASP A 81 -6.14 11.84 -2.09
C ASP A 81 -6.30 13.33 -2.43
N ASP A 82 -6.42 14.21 -1.43
CA ASP A 82 -6.35 15.65 -1.58
C ASP A 82 -4.91 16.19 -1.61
N ASP A 83 -3.92 15.37 -1.21
CA ASP A 83 -2.51 15.75 -1.26
C ASP A 83 -1.89 15.66 -2.66
N VAL A 84 -0.73 16.27 -2.82
CA VAL A 84 0.14 16.14 -3.99
C VAL A 84 1.46 15.50 -3.58
N LEU A 85 1.79 14.37 -4.20
CA LEU A 85 3.08 13.70 -4.03
C LEU A 85 4.18 14.40 -4.81
N ILE A 86 5.24 14.75 -4.09
CA ILE A 86 6.49 15.25 -4.64
C ILE A 86 7.55 14.18 -4.46
N MET A 87 7.99 13.59 -5.57
CA MET A 87 8.97 12.51 -5.60
C MET A 87 10.30 13.05 -6.13
N ARG A 88 11.37 12.88 -5.36
CA ARG A 88 12.73 13.23 -5.79
C ARG A 88 13.45 11.97 -6.24
N LEU A 89 13.42 11.73 -7.55
CA LEU A 89 13.94 10.51 -8.16
C LEU A 89 15.38 10.69 -8.61
N TYR A 90 16.20 9.66 -8.39
CA TYR A 90 17.55 9.57 -8.96
C TYR A 90 17.52 8.61 -10.15
N GLY A 91 17.43 9.17 -11.36
CA GLY A 91 17.34 8.40 -12.60
C GLY A 91 15.90 8.19 -13.08
N SER A 92 15.65 7.08 -13.77
CA SER A 92 14.36 6.74 -14.39
C SER A 92 13.52 5.75 -13.58
N GLN A 93 13.91 5.50 -12.33
CA GLN A 93 13.25 4.55 -11.45
C GLN A 93 12.60 5.27 -10.27
N LEU A 94 11.53 4.67 -9.75
CA LEU A 94 10.96 4.97 -8.45
C LEU A 94 11.25 3.77 -7.54
N CYS A 95 11.99 4.00 -6.47
CA CYS A 95 12.45 3.01 -5.51
C CYS A 95 11.81 3.20 -4.14
N ARG A 96 11.71 2.13 -3.35
CA ARG A 96 11.11 2.16 -2.01
C ARG A 96 11.82 3.09 -1.03
N LEU A 97 13.10 3.41 -1.31
CA LEU A 97 13.94 4.28 -0.49
C LEU A 97 14.02 5.71 -1.05
N ASP A 98 13.28 6.03 -2.11
CA ASP A 98 13.25 7.40 -2.63
C ASP A 98 12.58 8.35 -1.64
N ILE A 99 13.05 9.60 -1.64
CA ILE A 99 12.48 10.65 -0.81
C ILE A 99 11.19 11.12 -1.46
N VAL A 100 10.07 10.83 -0.79
CA VAL A 100 8.74 11.24 -1.21
C VAL A 100 8.09 12.06 -0.10
N THR A 101 7.61 13.23 -0.46
CA THR A 101 6.93 14.16 0.45
C THR A 101 5.57 14.53 -0.09
N THR A 102 4.64 14.90 0.77
CA THR A 102 3.33 15.43 0.38
C THR A 102 3.26 16.93 0.62
N VAL A 103 2.50 17.60 -0.24
CA VAL A 103 2.06 18.98 -0.03
C VAL A 103 0.55 19.04 -0.13
N ASP A 104 -0.08 19.84 0.73
CA ASP A 104 -1.51 20.12 0.64
C ASP A 104 -1.79 20.85 -0.68
N ARG A 105 -2.78 20.38 -1.43
CA ARG A 105 -3.08 20.89 -2.77
C ARG A 105 -3.55 22.33 -2.76
N THR A 106 -4.22 22.76 -1.70
CA THR A 106 -4.82 24.10 -1.61
C THR A 106 -3.79 25.14 -1.18
N SER A 107 -3.19 24.95 0.00
CA SER A 107 -2.22 25.86 0.61
C SER A 107 -0.82 25.76 0.01
N ARG A 108 -0.50 24.64 -0.66
CA ARG A 108 0.85 24.31 -1.18
C ARG A 108 1.91 24.14 -0.08
N PHE A 109 1.49 24.00 1.17
CA PHE A 109 2.43 23.74 2.27
C PHE A 109 2.75 22.25 2.39
N TYR A 110 3.99 21.99 2.80
CA TYR A 110 4.45 20.66 3.18
C TYR A 110 3.60 20.10 4.33
N ASN A 111 3.16 18.86 4.22
CA ASN A 111 2.35 18.21 5.26
C ASN A 111 2.73 16.76 5.58
N GLY A 112 3.74 16.17 4.92
CA GLY A 112 4.13 14.80 5.26
C GLY A 112 5.32 14.22 4.50
N ASN A 113 5.83 13.11 5.04
CA ASN A 113 6.79 12.24 4.37
C ASN A 113 6.12 10.90 4.11
N VAL A 114 6.46 10.28 2.98
CA VAL A 114 5.94 8.99 2.56
C VAL A 114 7.07 7.98 2.60
N PHE A 115 6.96 6.99 3.48
CA PHE A 115 7.91 5.90 3.59
C PHE A 115 7.39 4.67 2.86
N MET A 116 7.88 4.48 1.64
CA MET A 116 7.45 3.42 0.74
C MET A 116 8.00 2.03 1.17
N THR A 117 7.17 0.99 1.06
CA THR A 117 7.62 -0.42 1.03
C THR A 117 7.88 -0.87 -0.41
N ASP A 118 8.12 -2.17 -0.60
CA ASP A 118 8.24 -2.76 -1.93
C ASP A 118 6.97 -2.55 -2.79
N PHE A 119 7.18 -2.58 -4.10
CA PHE A 119 6.15 -2.51 -5.13
C PHE A 119 5.75 -3.92 -5.53
N ILE A 120 4.47 -4.27 -5.38
CA ILE A 120 3.96 -5.58 -5.80
C ILE A 120 3.33 -5.44 -7.19
N PRO A 121 3.85 -6.11 -8.23
CA PRO A 121 3.25 -6.10 -9.55
C PRO A 121 2.01 -7.00 -9.56
N TYR A 122 0.89 -6.47 -10.05
CA TYR A 122 -0.34 -7.20 -10.29
C TYR A 122 -0.62 -7.25 -11.80
N THR A 123 -0.55 -8.45 -12.36
CA THR A 123 -0.63 -8.67 -13.80
C THR A 123 -1.90 -9.45 -14.15
N LYS A 124 -2.64 -8.99 -15.17
CA LYS A 124 -3.85 -9.67 -15.63
C LYS A 124 -3.51 -11.09 -16.09
N VAL A 125 -4.28 -12.06 -15.63
CA VAL A 125 -4.21 -13.42 -16.19
C VAL A 125 -4.68 -13.33 -17.64
N LYS A 126 -3.90 -13.83 -18.60
CA LYS A 126 -4.38 -13.95 -19.98
C LYS A 126 -5.53 -14.96 -19.96
N GLY A 127 -6.74 -14.47 -20.24
CA GLY A 127 -7.87 -15.31 -20.59
C GLY A 127 -7.75 -15.84 -22.01
#